data_AF-A0A2T5JST8-F1
#
_entry.id   AF-A0A2T5JST8-F1
#
_cell.length_a   1.000
_cell.length_b   1.000
_cell.length_c   1.000
_cell.angle_alpha   90.00
_cell.angle_beta   90.00
_cell.angle_gamma   90.00
#
_symmetry.space_group_name_H-M   'P 1'
#
loop_
_entity.id
_entity.type
_entity.pdbx_description
1 polymer ?
#
loop_
_entity_poly.entity_id
_entity_poly.type
_entity_poly.pdbx_seq_one_letter_code
_entity_poly.pdbx_strand_id
1 'polypeptide(L)'
;MQETGGRRTAATAATGARASRAAGQAAADPGPEVTGPGEATARMARTRKAAKPAAAEGPAGGTVAAGRRATAGQGAERPAPAGDGPGATPAARPPETADFFICDILDALPKDDMASMEHPVFSLATRPDLRVLDYSHNGVRITVTPSVRGLATLFDKDILIYCISQLMAALNAGRAISRTLHLTAHDLMTATHRETSGDGYQRLREAFERLAGTRITTNIEQGGREITTGFGLIESWQIVRRSRGGRMVQVMVTLSEWLFQAVLSKSVLTLSRDYFRLRKPLERRIYELARKHCGHQPEWRVSIATLAKKSGSASPLRVFRKMIRDMIGANALPGYLLAEEPGDILCVTRREAVLAPGLAPALREATLERVRALMPGWDVHALVAEWQSFWNRTGQPRLRSADAAFLGWIERRAAG
;
A
#
# COMPACT_ATOMS: atom_id res chain seq x y z
N MET A 1 71.81 25.56 40.97
CA MET A 1 72.12 26.88 41.54
C MET A 1 71.10 27.85 40.94
N GLN A 2 70.12 28.34 41.70
CA GLN A 2 70.19 29.28 42.85
C GLN A 2 70.27 30.74 42.38
N GLU A 3 69.49 31.69 42.92
CA GLU A 3 68.26 31.57 43.72
C GLU A 3 67.46 32.91 43.70
N THR A 4 66.45 33.04 44.56
CA THR A 4 65.65 34.24 44.94
C THR A 4 66.31 35.63 44.76
N GLY A 5 65.59 36.74 44.51
CA GLY A 5 64.14 36.98 44.45
C GLY A 5 63.69 38.23 45.24
N GLY A 6 62.72 39.01 44.72
CA GLY A 6 62.12 40.21 45.36
C GLY A 6 61.51 41.16 44.31
N ARG A 7 60.22 41.56 44.35
CA ARG A 7 59.58 42.59 45.23
C ARG A 7 60.20 43.98 45.02
N ARG A 8 59.51 45.08 44.69
CA ARG A 8 58.09 45.55 44.73
C ARG A 8 57.91 46.64 43.62
N THR A 9 56.79 47.29 43.22
CA THR A 9 55.29 47.18 43.19
C THR A 9 54.80 48.46 42.44
N ALA A 10 53.63 48.61 41.80
CA ALA A 10 52.53 47.74 41.35
C ALA A 10 51.67 48.53 40.33
N ALA A 11 50.88 47.88 39.47
CA ALA A 11 50.02 48.56 38.48
C ALA A 11 48.54 48.14 38.61
N THR A 12 47.71 49.17 38.81
CA THR A 12 46.25 49.28 38.94
C THR A 12 45.36 48.15 38.37
N ALA A 13 44.34 47.77 39.15
CA ALA A 13 43.40 46.70 38.83
C ALA A 13 42.25 47.11 37.89
N ALA A 14 41.66 46.10 37.24
CA ALA A 14 40.27 46.13 36.76
C ALA A 14 39.51 44.92 37.34
N THR A 15 38.33 45.16 37.90
CA THR A 15 37.37 44.19 38.47
C THR A 15 36.91 43.20 37.36
N GLY A 16 36.60 41.92 37.58
CA GLY A 16 35.95 41.26 38.72
C GLY A 16 34.41 41.36 38.56
N ALA A 17 33.60 40.30 38.60
CA ALA A 17 33.87 38.89 38.95
C ALA A 17 32.95 37.89 38.18
N ARG A 18 33.06 36.58 38.49
CA ARG A 18 32.32 35.47 37.85
C ARG A 18 31.01 35.12 38.57
N ALA A 19 29.99 34.71 37.80
CA ALA A 19 29.08 33.59 38.09
C ALA A 19 28.48 33.11 36.74
N SER A 20 28.51 31.85 36.28
CA SER A 20 28.27 30.52 36.87
C SER A 20 26.77 30.15 37.05
N ARG A 21 26.14 29.72 35.94
CA ARG A 21 24.90 28.90 35.78
C ARG A 21 24.56 28.86 34.27
N ALA A 22 23.95 27.83 33.69
CA ALA A 22 23.76 26.42 34.08
C ALA A 22 23.55 25.60 32.80
N ALA A 23 23.81 24.28 32.81
CA ALA A 23 23.49 23.41 31.68
C ALA A 23 21.96 23.14 31.61
N GLY A 24 21.41 23.14 30.40
CA GLY A 24 19.98 22.93 30.14
C GLY A 24 19.77 22.00 28.95
N GLN A 25 20.21 20.75 29.06
CA GLN A 25 20.15 19.76 27.99
C GLN A 25 18.99 18.79 28.26
N ALA A 26 17.92 18.90 27.47
CA ALA A 26 16.71 18.12 27.67
C ALA A 26 16.96 16.64 27.31
N ALA A 27 17.01 15.78 28.32
CA ALA A 27 17.05 14.33 28.15
C ALA A 27 15.66 13.81 27.75
N ALA A 28 15.62 12.86 26.82
CA ALA A 28 14.43 12.07 26.56
C ALA A 28 14.33 10.93 27.60
N ASP A 29 13.14 10.72 28.14
CA ASP A 29 12.90 9.89 29.32
C ASP A 29 12.80 8.38 28.98
N PRO A 30 13.65 7.51 29.56
CA PRO A 30 13.59 6.06 29.34
C PRO A 30 12.63 5.38 30.32
N GLY A 31 11.49 4.90 29.82
CA GLY A 31 10.54 4.09 30.58
C GLY A 31 11.17 2.80 31.16
N PRO A 32 10.66 2.30 32.31
CA PRO A 32 11.46 1.47 33.22
C PRO A 32 11.76 0.05 32.74
N GLU A 33 12.98 -0.38 33.05
CA GLU A 33 13.48 -1.74 32.91
C GLU A 33 12.95 -2.63 34.05
N VAL A 34 12.34 -3.77 33.71
CA VAL A 34 11.86 -4.76 34.69
C VAL A 34 12.74 -6.01 34.61
N THR A 35 13.63 -6.16 35.58
CA THR A 35 14.38 -7.40 35.81
C THR A 35 13.48 -8.46 36.42
N GLY A 36 13.49 -9.67 35.84
CA GLY A 36 12.78 -10.83 36.39
C GLY A 36 13.71 -11.73 37.23
N PRO A 37 13.18 -12.83 37.79
CA PRO A 37 14.00 -13.92 38.32
C PRO A 37 13.72 -15.29 37.67
N GLY A 38 14.72 -16.18 37.73
CA GLY A 38 14.50 -17.64 37.74
C GLY A 38 14.79 -18.41 36.44
N GLU A 39 15.99 -18.99 36.34
CA GLU A 39 16.25 -20.13 35.45
C GLU A 39 15.67 -21.43 36.05
N ALA A 40 15.17 -22.35 35.22
CA ALA A 40 15.01 -23.75 35.60
C ALA A 40 15.00 -24.73 34.41
N THR A 41 16.04 -25.58 34.35
CA THR A 41 16.07 -26.94 33.75
C THR A 41 15.54 -27.19 32.33
N ALA A 42 16.44 -27.61 31.43
CA ALA A 42 16.10 -28.34 30.20
C ALA A 42 16.22 -29.87 30.39
N ARG A 43 15.27 -30.69 29.87
CA ARG A 43 15.51 -32.14 29.67
C ARG A 43 14.64 -32.85 28.62
N MET A 44 15.23 -33.03 27.43
CA MET A 44 15.38 -34.32 26.71
C MET A 44 14.22 -35.34 26.65
N ALA A 45 13.52 -35.40 25.50
CA ALA A 45 13.00 -36.62 24.85
C ALA A 45 12.81 -36.35 23.33
N ARG A 46 13.57 -36.94 22.41
CA ARG A 46 13.53 -38.33 21.89
C ARG A 46 12.25 -38.71 21.12
N THR A 47 12.32 -38.49 19.80
CA THR A 47 11.89 -39.39 18.71
C THR A 47 10.90 -40.53 19.01
N ARG A 48 9.77 -40.54 18.30
CA ARG A 48 9.09 -41.78 17.84
C ARG A 48 8.48 -41.58 16.44
N LYS A 49 8.33 -42.67 15.68
CA LYS A 49 8.01 -42.71 14.25
C LYS A 49 6.90 -43.73 13.99
N ALA A 50 5.85 -43.29 13.27
CA ALA A 50 4.85 -44.06 12.52
C ALA A 50 4.03 -45.18 13.21
N ALA A 51 2.71 -45.14 12.98
CA ALA A 51 1.84 -46.32 12.86
C ALA A 51 0.62 -45.97 11.97
N LYS A 52 0.00 -46.96 11.33
CA LYS A 52 -1.17 -46.86 10.44
C LYS A 52 -2.10 -48.07 10.66
N PRO A 53 -3.42 -47.85 10.74
CA PRO A 53 -4.44 -48.74 10.15
C PRO A 53 -5.06 -48.07 8.89
N ALA A 54 -5.50 -48.73 7.81
CA ALA A 54 -6.28 -49.98 7.69
C ALA A 54 -7.70 -49.79 8.27
N ALA A 55 -8.69 -49.32 7.50
CA ALA A 55 -9.37 -49.98 6.38
C ALA A 55 -10.26 -51.17 6.83
N ALA A 56 -11.56 -51.06 6.57
CA ALA A 56 -12.60 -52.06 6.77
C ALA A 56 -13.70 -51.85 5.71
N GLU A 57 -14.48 -52.90 5.40
CA GLU A 57 -15.29 -53.01 4.18
C GLU A 57 -16.82 -52.86 4.44
N GLY A 58 -17.62 -52.95 3.36
CA GLY A 58 -19.10 -52.89 3.41
C GLY A 58 -19.78 -54.19 3.91
N PRO A 59 -21.13 -54.23 3.92
CA PRO A 59 -21.92 -54.58 2.72
C PRO A 59 -22.92 -53.47 2.33
N ALA A 60 -23.47 -53.32 1.11
CA ALA A 60 -23.79 -54.19 -0.05
C ALA A 60 -25.25 -54.75 -0.08
N GLY A 61 -25.93 -54.56 -1.22
CA GLY A 61 -27.26 -55.10 -1.56
C GLY A 61 -28.33 -54.05 -1.92
N GLY A 62 -28.94 -54.11 -3.12
CA GLY A 62 -30.05 -53.20 -3.48
C GLY A 62 -30.34 -52.88 -4.96
N THR A 63 -30.18 -53.81 -5.91
CA THR A 63 -30.64 -53.63 -7.32
C THR A 63 -32.18 -53.74 -7.41
N VAL A 64 -32.90 -53.18 -8.39
CA VAL A 64 -33.19 -53.74 -9.75
C VAL A 64 -34.07 -52.74 -10.54
N ALA A 65 -33.91 -52.68 -11.89
CA ALA A 65 -34.79 -52.16 -12.97
C ALA A 65 -35.56 -50.82 -12.80
N ALA A 66 -35.56 -49.85 -13.72
CA ALA A 66 -35.64 -49.84 -15.19
C ALA A 66 -37.04 -50.15 -15.78
N GLY A 67 -37.71 -49.10 -16.30
CA GLY A 67 -38.97 -49.20 -17.04
C GLY A 67 -39.09 -48.11 -18.11
N ARG A 68 -39.12 -48.50 -19.38
CA ARG A 68 -39.42 -47.62 -20.53
C ARG A 68 -40.93 -47.56 -20.77
N ARG A 69 -41.47 -46.38 -21.09
CA ARG A 69 -42.36 -46.19 -22.25
C ARG A 69 -42.48 -44.71 -22.62
N ALA A 70 -42.78 -44.48 -23.90
CA ALA A 70 -43.16 -43.19 -24.44
C ALA A 70 -44.51 -43.34 -25.16
N THR A 71 -45.28 -42.26 -25.22
CA THR A 71 -46.48 -42.09 -26.05
C THR A 71 -46.64 -40.62 -26.40
N ALA A 72 -47.32 -40.32 -27.50
CA ALA A 72 -47.53 -38.97 -28.01
C ALA A 72 -49.02 -38.69 -28.29
N GLY A 73 -49.39 -37.41 -28.28
CA GLY A 73 -50.74 -36.87 -28.49
C GLY A 73 -50.75 -35.44 -27.92
N GLN A 74 -50.68 -34.39 -28.75
CA GLN A 74 -51.74 -33.80 -29.58
C GLN A 74 -52.83 -33.09 -28.75
N GLY A 75 -53.07 -31.81 -29.04
CA GLY A 75 -54.18 -31.04 -28.46
C GLY A 75 -53.89 -29.53 -28.39
N ALA A 76 -54.90 -28.74 -28.70
CA ALA A 76 -54.96 -27.27 -28.73
C ALA A 76 -54.74 -26.61 -27.33
N GLU A 77 -54.71 -25.28 -27.14
CA GLU A 77 -55.12 -24.18 -28.02
C GLU A 77 -54.40 -22.85 -27.68
N ARG A 78 -54.62 -21.81 -28.50
CA ARG A 78 -54.08 -20.46 -28.33
C ARG A 78 -55.24 -19.47 -28.16
N PRO A 79 -55.18 -18.51 -27.24
CA PRO A 79 -55.91 -17.25 -27.39
C PRO A 79 -54.98 -16.04 -27.41
N ALA A 80 -55.31 -15.07 -28.28
CA ALA A 80 -54.77 -13.72 -28.33
C ALA A 80 -55.63 -12.88 -29.29
N PRO A 81 -55.60 -11.53 -29.22
CA PRO A 81 -55.64 -10.68 -28.03
C PRO A 81 -56.83 -9.68 -28.11
N ALA A 82 -57.18 -9.00 -27.01
CA ALA A 82 -58.17 -7.92 -27.03
C ALA A 82 -57.96 -6.91 -25.88
N GLY A 83 -58.28 -5.63 -26.13
CA GLY A 83 -58.41 -4.60 -25.10
C GLY A 83 -57.31 -3.54 -25.09
N ASP A 84 -57.38 -2.57 -26.00
CA ASP A 84 -56.67 -1.29 -25.86
C ASP A 84 -57.35 -0.41 -24.79
N GLY A 85 -56.56 0.32 -24.00
CA GLY A 85 -57.07 1.13 -22.90
C GLY A 85 -56.06 2.19 -22.44
N PRO A 86 -56.29 3.50 -22.68
CA PRO A 86 -55.30 4.54 -22.42
C PRO A 86 -55.34 4.97 -20.94
N GLY A 87 -54.27 4.71 -20.18
CA GLY A 87 -54.23 5.13 -18.78
C GLY A 87 -53.07 4.64 -17.91
N ALA A 88 -51.92 4.28 -18.47
CA ALA A 88 -50.74 3.87 -17.69
C ALA A 88 -49.65 4.97 -17.75
N THR A 89 -49.52 5.75 -16.68
CA THR A 89 -48.32 6.58 -16.44
C THR A 89 -47.07 5.70 -16.58
N PRO A 90 -46.00 6.13 -17.28
CA PRO A 90 -44.81 5.31 -17.41
C PRO A 90 -44.25 5.01 -16.03
N ALA A 91 -44.35 3.74 -15.62
CA ALA A 91 -43.87 3.28 -14.32
C ALA A 91 -42.40 3.67 -14.20
N ALA A 92 -42.08 4.49 -13.20
CA ALA A 92 -40.72 4.97 -12.99
C ALA A 92 -39.81 3.74 -12.86
N ARG A 93 -38.90 3.58 -13.84
CA ARG A 93 -37.88 2.53 -13.79
C ARG A 93 -37.20 2.66 -12.43
N PRO A 94 -37.19 1.61 -11.59
CA PRO A 94 -36.51 1.70 -10.31
C PRO A 94 -35.06 2.12 -10.59
N PRO A 95 -34.45 2.98 -9.76
CA PRO A 95 -33.07 3.35 -9.97
C PRO A 95 -32.26 2.06 -9.95
N GLU A 96 -31.62 1.74 -11.08
CA GLU A 96 -30.57 0.72 -11.15
C GLU A 96 -29.35 1.30 -10.45
N THR A 97 -29.45 1.39 -9.11
CA THR A 97 -28.33 1.59 -8.20
C THR A 97 -27.46 0.36 -8.37
N ALA A 98 -26.52 0.44 -9.30
CA ALA A 98 -25.48 -0.55 -9.44
C ALA A 98 -24.70 -0.58 -8.12
N ASP A 99 -24.88 -1.63 -7.33
CA ASP A 99 -24.13 -1.88 -6.08
C ASP A 99 -22.63 -2.12 -6.33
N PHE A 100 -22.14 -1.83 -7.54
CA PHE A 100 -20.79 -2.04 -8.01
C PHE A 100 -20.24 -0.79 -8.73
N PHE A 101 -18.93 -0.63 -8.66
CA PHE A 101 -18.17 0.46 -9.25
C PHE A 101 -17.33 -0.06 -10.43
N ILE A 102 -17.37 0.60 -11.58
CA ILE A 102 -16.57 0.21 -12.76
C ILE A 102 -15.20 0.90 -12.72
N CYS A 103 -14.13 0.13 -12.88
CA CYS A 103 -12.76 0.62 -12.99
C CYS A 103 -12.38 0.88 -14.45
N ASP A 104 -12.57 2.13 -14.87
CA ASP A 104 -12.42 2.66 -16.23
C ASP A 104 -11.36 3.78 -16.34
N ILE A 105 -10.76 4.22 -15.22
CA ILE A 105 -9.88 5.39 -15.17
C ILE A 105 -8.43 4.98 -15.47
N LEU A 106 -8.06 4.98 -16.75
CA LEU A 106 -6.76 4.49 -17.24
C LEU A 106 -5.54 5.18 -16.59
N ASP A 107 -5.64 6.49 -16.29
CA ASP A 107 -4.51 7.31 -15.85
C ASP A 107 -4.43 7.57 -14.33
N ALA A 108 -5.15 6.77 -13.53
CA ALA A 108 -5.16 6.89 -12.07
C ALA A 108 -3.75 6.73 -11.47
N LEU A 109 -3.24 7.80 -10.82
CA LEU A 109 -1.97 7.74 -10.09
C LEU A 109 -2.04 6.69 -8.95
N PRO A 110 -1.06 5.78 -8.82
CA PRO A 110 -1.11 4.72 -7.81
C PRO A 110 -1.33 5.25 -6.39
N LYS A 111 -2.28 4.67 -5.66
CA LYS A 111 -2.65 4.98 -4.27
C LYS A 111 -2.55 3.73 -3.40
N ASP A 112 -2.06 3.90 -2.18
CA ASP A 112 -1.87 2.83 -1.21
C ASP A 112 -2.35 3.22 0.19
N ASP A 113 -2.76 2.26 1.02
CA ASP A 113 -3.33 2.53 2.33
C ASP A 113 -2.27 2.79 3.41
N MET A 114 -2.51 3.79 4.26
CA MET A 114 -1.52 4.26 5.24
C MET A 114 -1.27 3.29 6.41
N ALA A 115 -2.08 2.24 6.58
CA ALA A 115 -1.93 1.26 7.67
C ALA A 115 -1.03 0.09 7.25
N SER A 116 -1.27 -0.50 6.08
CA SER A 116 -0.42 -1.57 5.54
C SER A 116 0.94 -1.06 5.06
N MET A 117 1.10 0.24 4.79
CA MET A 117 2.43 0.86 4.65
C MET A 117 3.20 0.87 5.98
N GLU A 118 2.57 1.26 7.09
CA GLU A 118 3.22 1.38 8.40
C GLU A 118 3.62 0.00 8.98
N HIS A 119 2.76 -1.00 8.82
CA HIS A 119 2.90 -2.29 9.50
C HIS A 119 2.96 -3.48 8.52
N PRO A 120 3.72 -4.56 8.83
CA PRO A 120 3.93 -5.67 7.91
C PRO A 120 2.70 -6.57 7.81
N VAL A 121 1.84 -6.30 6.82
CA VAL A 121 0.64 -7.10 6.51
C VAL A 121 0.90 -8.18 5.46
N PHE A 122 1.83 -7.95 4.53
CA PHE A 122 2.09 -8.81 3.38
C PHE A 122 3.44 -9.55 3.50
N SER A 123 3.50 -10.80 3.02
CA SER A 123 4.77 -11.53 3.01
C SER A 123 5.72 -11.03 1.91
N LEU A 124 7.01 -10.97 2.24
CA LEU A 124 8.10 -10.69 1.30
C LEU A 124 8.59 -11.96 0.57
N ALA A 125 7.99 -13.13 0.82
CA ALA A 125 8.36 -14.38 0.19
C ALA A 125 7.88 -14.47 -1.27
N THR A 126 8.68 -15.12 -2.12
CA THR A 126 8.33 -15.47 -3.51
C THR A 126 7.81 -16.91 -3.66
N ARG A 127 7.54 -17.57 -2.52
CA ARG A 127 6.94 -18.91 -2.40
C ARG A 127 5.85 -18.83 -1.31
N PRO A 128 4.88 -19.77 -1.25
CA PRO A 128 3.82 -19.75 -0.25
C PRO A 128 4.38 -19.68 1.19
N ASP A 129 4.08 -18.60 1.91
CA ASP A 129 4.46 -18.40 3.32
C ASP A 129 3.28 -18.85 4.20
N LEU A 130 3.42 -20.02 4.84
CA LEU A 130 2.39 -20.63 5.70
C LEU A 130 2.56 -20.26 7.19
N ARG A 131 3.48 -19.34 7.51
CA ARG A 131 3.72 -18.84 8.86
C ARG A 131 2.63 -17.83 9.25
N VAL A 132 2.14 -17.92 10.49
CA VAL A 132 1.40 -16.82 11.12
C VAL A 132 2.41 -15.70 11.43
N LEU A 133 2.19 -14.51 10.87
CA LEU A 133 3.01 -13.34 11.15
C LEU A 133 2.44 -12.66 12.40
N ASP A 134 3.20 -12.64 13.49
CA ASP A 134 2.88 -11.80 14.65
C ASP A 134 3.86 -10.61 14.72
N TYR A 135 3.31 -9.42 14.98
CA TYR A 135 4.03 -8.17 15.01
C TYR A 135 3.49 -7.29 16.15
N SER A 136 4.38 -6.70 16.93
CA SER A 136 4.05 -5.76 18.01
C SER A 136 5.03 -4.60 18.07
N HIS A 137 4.55 -3.35 17.95
CA HIS A 137 5.38 -2.13 17.98
C HIS A 137 4.50 -0.92 18.29
N ASN A 138 4.94 -0.07 19.24
CA ASN A 138 4.29 1.20 19.60
C ASN A 138 2.78 1.03 19.92
N GLY A 139 2.45 0.13 20.85
CA GLY A 139 1.07 -0.23 21.22
C GLY A 139 0.35 -1.14 20.22
N VAL A 140 0.60 -0.96 18.92
CA VAL A 140 -0.04 -1.76 17.86
C VAL A 140 0.47 -3.21 17.88
N ARG A 141 -0.48 -4.15 17.88
CA ARG A 141 -0.31 -5.58 17.61
C ARG A 141 -1.05 -5.94 16.33
N ILE A 142 -0.41 -6.73 15.47
CA ILE A 142 -1.02 -7.34 14.28
C ILE A 142 -0.63 -8.82 14.25
N THR A 143 -1.63 -9.68 14.13
CA THR A 143 -1.46 -11.10 13.82
C THR A 143 -2.08 -11.37 12.46
N VAL A 144 -1.28 -11.82 11.49
CA VAL A 144 -1.74 -12.15 10.13
C VAL A 144 -1.65 -13.65 9.90
N THR A 145 -2.81 -14.27 9.66
CA THR A 145 -2.99 -15.72 9.53
C THR A 145 -3.19 -16.09 8.06
N PRO A 146 -2.38 -17.00 7.50
CA PRO A 146 -2.52 -17.46 6.13
C PRO A 146 -3.63 -18.51 5.97
N SER A 147 -4.07 -18.70 4.71
CA SER A 147 -4.77 -19.91 4.29
C SER A 147 -3.79 -21.00 3.86
N VAL A 148 -4.31 -22.15 3.41
CA VAL A 148 -3.53 -23.19 2.71
C VAL A 148 -2.85 -22.73 1.41
N ARG A 149 -3.12 -21.50 0.93
CA ARG A 149 -2.42 -20.85 -0.19
C ARG A 149 -1.21 -20.01 0.24
N GLY A 150 -0.98 -19.87 1.54
CA GLY A 150 -0.02 -18.92 2.14
C GLY A 150 -0.60 -17.51 2.34
N LEU A 151 0.21 -16.66 2.98
CA LEU A 151 -0.05 -15.22 3.13
C LEU A 151 -0.11 -14.53 1.76
N ALA A 152 -0.92 -13.49 1.65
CA ALA A 152 -0.83 -12.52 0.56
C ALA A 152 0.59 -11.94 0.49
N THR A 153 1.19 -11.99 -0.69
CA THR A 153 2.51 -11.45 -0.95
C THR A 153 2.44 -9.96 -1.27
N LEU A 154 3.57 -9.26 -1.14
CA LEU A 154 3.64 -7.84 -1.50
C LEU A 154 3.40 -7.55 -3.00
N PHE A 155 3.48 -8.58 -3.87
CA PHE A 155 3.03 -8.45 -5.25
C PHE A 155 1.51 -8.54 -5.38
N ASP A 156 0.85 -9.35 -4.56
CA ASP A 156 -0.62 -9.48 -4.57
C ASP A 156 -1.29 -8.16 -4.15
N LYS A 157 -0.62 -7.38 -3.29
CA LYS A 157 -0.99 -6.00 -2.93
C LYS A 157 -1.19 -5.07 -4.13
N ASP A 158 -0.53 -5.29 -5.27
CA ASP A 158 -0.71 -4.47 -6.48
C ASP A 158 -2.17 -4.38 -6.93
N ILE A 159 -2.95 -5.43 -6.67
CA ILE A 159 -4.39 -5.49 -6.98
C ILE A 159 -5.17 -4.51 -6.10
N LEU A 160 -4.82 -4.42 -4.81
CA LEU A 160 -5.42 -3.48 -3.87
C LEU A 160 -5.03 -2.05 -4.21
N ILE A 161 -3.74 -1.81 -4.51
CA ILE A 161 -3.23 -0.51 -4.97
C ILE A 161 -4.01 -0.04 -6.20
N TYR A 162 -4.20 -0.90 -7.21
CA TYR A 162 -5.03 -0.58 -8.37
C TYR A 162 -6.47 -0.22 -7.98
N CYS A 163 -7.14 -1.03 -7.14
CA CYS A 163 -8.52 -0.76 -6.70
C CYS A 163 -8.65 0.57 -5.95
N ILE A 164 -7.75 0.84 -4.99
CA ILE A 164 -7.70 2.09 -4.21
C ILE A 164 -7.45 3.28 -5.15
N SER A 165 -6.59 3.12 -6.17
CA SER A 165 -6.31 4.17 -7.17
C SER A 165 -7.55 4.56 -7.98
N GLN A 166 -8.31 3.55 -8.43
CA GLN A 166 -9.54 3.77 -9.20
C GLN A 166 -10.63 4.46 -8.37
N LEU A 167 -10.86 3.98 -7.13
CA LEU A 167 -11.83 4.59 -6.22
C LEU A 167 -11.47 6.03 -5.85
N MET A 168 -10.18 6.31 -5.57
CA MET A 168 -9.73 7.66 -5.26
C MET A 168 -9.80 8.61 -6.45
N ALA A 169 -9.51 8.13 -7.67
CA ALA A 169 -9.64 8.95 -8.87
C ALA A 169 -11.12 9.27 -9.16
N ALA A 170 -12.03 8.31 -8.96
CA ALA A 170 -13.46 8.52 -9.07
C ALA A 170 -14.04 9.46 -8.00
N LEU A 171 -13.61 9.32 -6.74
CA LEU A 171 -14.00 10.20 -5.64
C LEU A 171 -13.53 11.65 -5.89
N ASN A 172 -12.32 11.82 -6.41
CA ASN A 172 -11.81 13.14 -6.82
C ASN A 172 -12.58 13.73 -8.02
N ALA A 173 -13.08 12.87 -8.92
CA ALA A 173 -13.97 13.25 -10.03
C ALA A 173 -15.46 13.37 -9.63
N GLY A 174 -15.78 13.32 -8.33
CA GLY A 174 -17.15 13.45 -7.82
C GLY A 174 -18.09 12.28 -8.14
N ARG A 175 -17.58 11.14 -8.64
CA ARG A 175 -18.42 9.96 -8.91
C ARG A 175 -18.75 9.23 -7.61
N ALA A 176 -19.94 8.62 -7.56
CA ALA A 176 -20.25 7.61 -6.54
C ALA A 176 -19.26 6.43 -6.64
N ILE A 177 -18.92 5.84 -5.49
CA ILE A 177 -18.05 4.67 -5.38
C ILE A 177 -18.72 3.56 -4.57
N SER A 178 -18.42 2.31 -4.91
CA SER A 178 -18.87 1.11 -4.19
C SER A 178 -17.68 0.30 -3.70
N ARG A 179 -17.90 -0.47 -2.63
CA ARG A 179 -16.94 -1.44 -2.08
C ARG A 179 -16.76 -2.69 -2.97
N THR A 180 -17.68 -2.92 -3.91
CA THR A 180 -17.57 -3.95 -4.96
C THR A 180 -17.14 -3.30 -6.27
N LEU A 181 -16.01 -3.73 -6.84
CA LEU A 181 -15.41 -3.16 -8.05
C LEU A 181 -15.46 -4.16 -9.20
N HIS A 182 -15.80 -3.68 -10.40
CA HIS A 182 -15.77 -4.41 -11.67
C HIS A 182 -14.55 -3.97 -12.47
N LEU A 183 -13.62 -4.91 -12.69
CA LEU A 183 -12.31 -4.68 -13.28
C LEU A 183 -12.19 -5.42 -14.63
N THR A 184 -11.64 -4.78 -15.65
CA THR A 184 -11.07 -5.54 -16.79
C THR A 184 -9.76 -6.19 -16.32
N ALA A 185 -9.65 -7.51 -16.48
CA ALA A 185 -8.47 -8.24 -16.00
C ALA A 185 -7.17 -7.79 -16.70
N HIS A 186 -7.26 -7.54 -18.01
CA HIS A 186 -6.15 -7.04 -18.84
C HIS A 186 -5.62 -5.69 -18.35
N ASP A 187 -6.50 -4.78 -17.94
CA ASP A 187 -6.14 -3.39 -17.66
C ASP A 187 -5.55 -3.27 -16.24
N LEU A 188 -6.09 -4.02 -15.28
CA LEU A 188 -5.44 -4.28 -13.98
C LEU A 188 -4.02 -4.81 -14.18
N MET A 189 -3.83 -5.84 -15.01
CA MET A 189 -2.51 -6.43 -15.24
C MET A 189 -1.55 -5.47 -15.94
N THR A 190 -2.03 -4.70 -16.91
CA THR A 190 -1.24 -3.70 -17.63
C THR A 190 -0.80 -2.57 -16.70
N ALA A 191 -1.73 -1.96 -15.95
CA ALA A 191 -1.43 -0.88 -15.01
C ALA A 191 -0.48 -1.29 -13.87
N THR A 192 -0.50 -2.56 -13.47
CA THR A 192 0.39 -3.12 -12.42
C THR A 192 1.67 -3.76 -12.98
N HIS A 193 1.97 -3.59 -14.27
CA HIS A 193 3.14 -4.16 -14.98
C HIS A 193 3.27 -5.69 -14.85
N ARG A 194 2.13 -6.40 -14.76
CA ARG A 194 2.06 -7.87 -14.71
C ARG A 194 2.12 -8.47 -16.12
N GLU A 195 2.70 -9.66 -16.21
CA GLU A 195 2.78 -10.47 -17.43
C GLU A 195 1.38 -10.86 -17.92
N THR A 196 0.95 -10.48 -19.14
CA THR A 196 -0.40 -10.73 -19.68
C THR A 196 -0.55 -12.10 -20.39
N SER A 197 0.33 -13.05 -20.08
CA SER A 197 0.28 -14.44 -20.57
C SER A 197 -0.77 -15.29 -19.85
N GLY A 198 -1.01 -16.51 -20.35
CA GLY A 198 -1.89 -17.49 -19.69
C GLY A 198 -1.47 -17.79 -18.24
N ASP A 199 -0.17 -17.96 -18.01
CA ASP A 199 0.41 -18.14 -16.67
C ASP A 199 0.21 -16.89 -15.80
N GLY A 200 0.33 -15.69 -16.39
CA GLY A 200 0.01 -14.44 -15.72
C GLY A 200 -1.42 -14.38 -15.20
N TYR A 201 -2.40 -14.82 -16.00
CA TYR A 201 -3.81 -14.92 -15.59
C TYR A 201 -4.04 -15.99 -14.50
N GLN A 202 -3.26 -17.08 -14.47
CA GLN A 202 -3.32 -18.06 -13.38
C GLN A 202 -2.71 -17.50 -12.08
N ARG A 203 -1.53 -16.87 -12.15
CA ARG A 203 -0.91 -16.15 -11.02
C ARG A 203 -1.80 -15.02 -10.48
N LEU A 204 -2.60 -14.37 -11.34
CA LEU A 204 -3.63 -13.42 -10.92
C LEU A 204 -4.75 -14.09 -10.12
N ARG A 205 -5.26 -15.25 -10.55
CA ARG A 205 -6.23 -16.03 -9.74
C ARG A 205 -5.62 -16.41 -8.38
N GLU A 206 -4.40 -16.93 -8.36
CA GLU A 206 -3.74 -17.30 -7.10
C GLU A 206 -3.55 -16.10 -6.16
N ALA A 207 -3.28 -14.92 -6.69
CA ALA A 207 -3.22 -13.69 -5.92
C ALA A 207 -4.56 -13.40 -5.23
N PHE A 208 -5.67 -13.51 -5.94
CA PHE A 208 -7.01 -13.40 -5.34
C PHE A 208 -7.30 -14.47 -4.29
N GLU A 209 -6.87 -15.72 -4.50
CA GLU A 209 -7.02 -16.78 -3.47
C GLU A 209 -6.20 -16.49 -2.20
N ARG A 210 -4.98 -15.93 -2.34
CA ARG A 210 -4.17 -15.51 -1.19
C ARG A 210 -4.74 -14.27 -0.49
N LEU A 211 -5.25 -13.28 -1.24
CA LEU A 211 -5.87 -12.07 -0.68
C LEU A 211 -7.13 -12.42 0.14
N ALA A 212 -8.05 -13.21 -0.41
CA ALA A 212 -9.25 -13.65 0.31
C ALA A 212 -8.94 -14.61 1.47
N GLY A 213 -7.90 -15.44 1.32
CA GLY A 213 -7.49 -16.40 2.35
C GLY A 213 -6.66 -15.82 3.50
N THR A 214 -6.21 -14.57 3.42
CA THR A 214 -5.38 -13.94 4.47
C THR A 214 -6.27 -13.18 5.45
N ARG A 215 -6.25 -13.56 6.72
CA ARG A 215 -6.96 -12.84 7.79
C ARG A 215 -6.00 -12.06 8.68
N ILE A 216 -6.37 -10.84 9.01
CA ILE A 216 -5.66 -9.89 9.87
C ILE A 216 -6.48 -9.76 11.15
N THR A 217 -5.82 -9.85 12.31
CA THR A 217 -6.35 -9.43 13.61
C THR A 217 -5.47 -8.31 14.13
N THR A 218 -6.06 -7.18 14.53
CA THR A 218 -5.29 -6.02 15.01
C THR A 218 -6.07 -5.17 16.00
N ASN A 219 -5.35 -4.42 16.84
CA ASN A 219 -5.88 -3.43 17.79
C ASN A 219 -5.67 -1.96 17.34
N ILE A 220 -5.30 -1.70 16.07
CA ILE A 220 -5.13 -0.34 15.54
C ILE A 220 -6.37 0.51 15.89
N GLU A 221 -6.13 1.67 16.52
CA GLU A 221 -7.21 2.54 16.99
C GLU A 221 -8.12 3.00 15.86
N GLN A 222 -9.43 2.98 16.12
CA GLN A 222 -10.44 3.55 15.24
C GLN A 222 -11.27 4.56 16.04
N GLY A 223 -11.13 5.85 15.69
CA GLY A 223 -11.86 6.94 16.37
C GLY A 223 -11.43 7.17 17.83
N GLY A 224 -10.14 6.97 18.16
CA GLY A 224 -9.61 7.17 19.52
C GLY A 224 -10.03 6.09 20.52
N ARG A 225 -10.30 4.87 20.03
CA ARG A 225 -10.56 3.67 20.85
C ARG A 225 -9.73 2.50 20.32
N GLU A 226 -9.09 1.77 21.21
CA GLU A 226 -8.48 0.48 20.90
C GLU A 226 -9.58 -0.57 20.67
N ILE A 227 -9.69 -1.09 19.44
CA ILE A 227 -10.71 -2.08 19.07
C ILE A 227 -10.03 -3.26 18.39
N THR A 228 -10.00 -4.42 19.06
CA THR A 228 -9.49 -5.66 18.45
C THR A 228 -10.44 -6.11 17.33
N THR A 229 -10.03 -5.89 16.07
CA THR A 229 -10.84 -6.16 14.88
C THR A 229 -10.18 -7.26 14.04
N GLY A 230 -10.98 -8.21 13.55
CA GLY A 230 -10.54 -9.31 12.70
C GLY A 230 -11.18 -9.27 11.31
N PHE A 231 -10.40 -9.07 10.25
CA PHE A 231 -10.89 -8.90 8.87
C PHE A 231 -10.01 -9.61 7.83
N GLY A 232 -10.52 -9.82 6.61
CA GLY A 232 -9.74 -10.27 5.45
C GLY A 232 -9.23 -9.08 4.63
N LEU A 233 -8.28 -9.28 3.71
CA LEU A 233 -7.85 -8.19 2.81
C LEU A 233 -8.97 -7.82 1.81
N ILE A 234 -9.62 -8.83 1.24
CA ILE A 234 -10.85 -8.71 0.43
C ILE A 234 -11.89 -9.66 1.01
N GLU A 235 -13.18 -9.34 0.84
CA GLU A 235 -14.29 -10.18 1.30
C GLU A 235 -14.67 -11.23 0.26
N SER A 236 -14.66 -10.87 -1.02
CA SER A 236 -14.96 -11.82 -2.11
C SER A 236 -14.31 -11.40 -3.43
N TRP A 237 -14.24 -12.36 -4.36
CA TRP A 237 -13.87 -12.11 -5.75
C TRP A 237 -14.60 -13.09 -6.68
N GLN A 238 -14.83 -12.68 -7.93
CA GLN A 238 -15.41 -13.52 -8.97
C GLN A 238 -14.68 -13.27 -10.30
N ILE A 239 -14.40 -14.35 -11.05
CA ILE A 239 -13.74 -14.25 -12.37
C ILE A 239 -14.69 -14.72 -13.47
N VAL A 240 -15.09 -13.79 -14.33
CA VAL A 240 -15.96 -14.04 -15.48
C VAL A 240 -15.11 -14.35 -16.73
N ARG A 241 -15.53 -15.38 -17.47
CA ARG A 241 -14.91 -15.84 -18.73
C ARG A 241 -15.97 -15.92 -19.81
N ARG A 242 -15.61 -15.62 -21.06
CA ARG A 242 -16.54 -15.72 -22.23
C ARG A 242 -17.01 -17.15 -22.52
N SER A 243 -16.27 -18.16 -22.05
CA SER A 243 -16.62 -19.58 -22.21
C SER A 243 -15.94 -20.42 -21.12
N ARG A 244 -16.38 -21.68 -20.96
CA ARG A 244 -15.74 -22.63 -20.04
C ARG A 244 -14.29 -22.89 -20.46
N GLY A 245 -13.33 -22.43 -19.65
CA GLY A 245 -11.90 -22.47 -19.96
C GLY A 245 -11.40 -21.34 -20.88
N GLY A 246 -12.29 -20.47 -21.37
CA GLY A 246 -11.92 -19.32 -22.20
C GLY A 246 -11.18 -18.21 -21.46
N ARG A 247 -10.76 -17.17 -22.20
CA ARG A 247 -10.08 -16.00 -21.65
C ARG A 247 -10.87 -15.38 -20.49
N MET A 248 -10.13 -14.98 -19.46
CA MET A 248 -10.60 -14.07 -18.43
C MET A 248 -10.94 -12.73 -19.08
N VAL A 249 -12.09 -12.14 -18.71
CA VAL A 249 -12.53 -10.85 -19.27
C VAL A 249 -12.73 -9.84 -18.16
N GLN A 250 -13.55 -10.19 -17.17
CA GLN A 250 -13.94 -9.31 -16.07
C GLN A 250 -13.65 -10.01 -14.75
N VAL A 251 -13.20 -9.23 -13.77
CA VAL A 251 -13.07 -9.62 -12.37
C VAL A 251 -13.99 -8.73 -11.54
N MET A 252 -14.74 -9.31 -10.62
CA MET A 252 -15.43 -8.58 -9.57
C MET A 252 -14.65 -8.76 -8.28
N VAL A 253 -14.44 -7.69 -7.51
CA VAL A 253 -13.67 -7.71 -6.26
C VAL A 253 -14.41 -6.89 -5.21
N THR A 254 -14.81 -7.52 -4.11
CA THR A 254 -15.38 -6.82 -2.95
C THR A 254 -14.27 -6.58 -1.95
N LEU A 255 -13.84 -5.32 -1.79
CA LEU A 255 -12.84 -4.95 -0.80
C LEU A 255 -13.37 -5.18 0.62
N SER A 256 -12.47 -5.39 1.57
CA SER A 256 -12.83 -5.36 2.99
C SER A 256 -13.31 -3.97 3.40
N GLU A 257 -14.26 -3.93 4.35
CA GLU A 257 -14.73 -2.68 4.95
C GLU A 257 -13.58 -1.79 5.42
N TRP A 258 -12.53 -2.36 6.03
CA TRP A 258 -11.34 -1.62 6.48
C TRP A 258 -10.63 -0.85 5.35
N LEU A 259 -10.38 -1.49 4.19
CA LEU A 259 -9.75 -0.82 3.06
C LEU A 259 -10.67 0.21 2.40
N PHE A 260 -11.99 -0.01 2.41
CA PHE A 260 -12.95 0.96 1.89
C PHE A 260 -13.07 2.20 2.79
N GLN A 261 -13.05 2.02 4.12
CA GLN A 261 -12.98 3.11 5.08
C GLN A 261 -11.65 3.89 4.97
N ALA A 262 -10.54 3.24 4.63
CA ALA A 262 -9.28 3.93 4.33
C ALA A 262 -9.39 4.85 3.09
N VAL A 263 -10.15 4.44 2.06
CA VAL A 263 -10.48 5.30 0.90
C VAL A 263 -11.38 6.47 1.31
N LEU A 264 -12.50 6.20 2.01
CA LEU A 264 -13.47 7.22 2.42
C LEU A 264 -12.85 8.29 3.34
N SER A 265 -12.02 7.87 4.30
CA SER A 265 -11.26 8.75 5.19
C SER A 265 -10.04 9.42 4.53
N LYS A 266 -9.76 9.11 3.25
CA LYS A 266 -8.59 9.57 2.49
C LYS A 266 -7.24 9.22 3.16
N SER A 267 -7.20 8.15 3.95
CA SER A 267 -6.02 7.61 4.66
C SER A 267 -5.10 6.83 3.70
N VAL A 268 -4.71 7.49 2.61
CA VAL A 268 -3.99 6.90 1.47
C VAL A 268 -2.87 7.80 0.96
N LEU A 269 -1.78 7.22 0.47
CA LEU A 269 -0.64 7.96 -0.11
C LEU A 269 -0.46 7.66 -1.60
N THR A 270 -0.16 8.71 -2.38
CA THR A 270 0.20 8.57 -3.81
C THR A 270 1.61 7.99 -3.94
N LEU A 271 1.79 6.92 -4.71
CA LEU A 271 3.09 6.35 -5.06
C LEU A 271 3.61 6.94 -6.38
N SER A 272 4.89 6.72 -6.68
CA SER A 272 5.42 6.93 -8.03
C SER A 272 4.84 5.90 -9.00
N ARG A 273 4.59 6.30 -10.26
CA ARG A 273 4.25 5.37 -11.35
C ARG A 273 5.33 4.29 -11.56
N ASP A 274 6.57 4.56 -11.18
CA ASP A 274 7.67 3.59 -11.27
C ASP A 274 7.67 2.54 -10.14
N TYR A 275 6.78 2.63 -9.15
CA TYR A 275 6.66 1.64 -8.07
C TYR A 275 6.54 0.20 -8.60
N PHE A 276 5.67 -0.03 -9.60
CA PHE A 276 5.46 -1.37 -10.16
C PHE A 276 6.69 -1.92 -10.90
N ARG A 277 7.66 -1.07 -11.30
CA ARG A 277 8.94 -1.51 -11.89
C ARG A 277 9.86 -2.20 -10.88
N LEU A 278 9.73 -1.92 -9.58
CA LEU A 278 10.55 -2.55 -8.53
C LEU A 278 10.32 -4.07 -8.54
N ARG A 279 11.40 -4.83 -8.71
CA ARG A 279 11.35 -6.30 -8.96
C ARG A 279 11.56 -7.15 -7.72
N LYS A 280 12.10 -6.62 -6.60
CA LYS A 280 12.25 -7.38 -5.35
C LYS A 280 11.17 -6.94 -4.33
N PRO A 281 10.53 -7.88 -3.59
CA PRO A 281 9.58 -7.53 -2.53
C PRO A 281 10.16 -6.58 -1.49
N LEU A 282 11.41 -6.76 -1.07
CA LEU A 282 12.02 -5.87 -0.09
C LEU A 282 12.20 -4.44 -0.62
N GLU A 283 12.54 -4.24 -1.89
CA GLU A 283 12.68 -2.88 -2.47
C GLU A 283 11.35 -2.12 -2.42
N ARG A 284 10.26 -2.81 -2.77
CA ARG A 284 8.89 -2.28 -2.65
C ARG A 284 8.53 -1.96 -1.19
N ARG A 285 8.86 -2.85 -0.25
CA ARG A 285 8.57 -2.63 1.18
C ARG A 285 9.36 -1.48 1.79
N ILE A 286 10.62 -1.31 1.41
CA ILE A 286 11.43 -0.15 1.83
C ILE A 286 10.90 1.12 1.17
N TYR A 287 10.43 1.07 -0.08
CA TYR A 287 9.74 2.20 -0.72
C TYR A 287 8.43 2.59 -0.01
N GLU A 288 7.59 1.63 0.42
CA GLU A 288 6.38 1.91 1.21
C GLU A 288 6.70 2.64 2.52
N LEU A 289 7.67 2.12 3.28
CA LEU A 289 8.10 2.71 4.56
C LEU A 289 8.74 4.09 4.37
N ALA A 290 9.57 4.26 3.34
CA ALA A 290 10.11 5.55 2.92
C ALA A 290 8.98 6.53 2.55
N ARG A 291 7.95 6.07 1.84
CA ARG A 291 6.82 6.91 1.42
C ARG A 291 5.94 7.34 2.59
N LYS A 292 5.70 6.44 3.55
CA LYS A 292 4.97 6.70 4.79
C LYS A 292 5.69 7.71 5.69
N HIS A 293 7.00 7.52 5.93
CA HIS A 293 7.74 8.33 6.90
C HIS A 293 8.32 9.61 6.28
N CYS A 294 8.97 9.55 5.11
CA CYS A 294 9.39 10.74 4.35
C CYS A 294 8.21 11.37 3.58
N GLY A 295 6.99 11.31 4.14
CA GLY A 295 5.76 11.92 3.63
C GLY A 295 5.64 13.39 4.03
N HIS A 296 5.95 13.71 5.29
CA HIS A 296 5.79 15.04 5.89
C HIS A 296 7.11 15.68 6.34
N GLN A 297 8.22 14.94 6.26
CA GLN A 297 9.57 15.36 6.64
C GLN A 297 10.56 15.11 5.48
N PRO A 298 11.64 15.92 5.33
CA PRO A 298 12.57 15.82 4.20
C PRO A 298 13.44 14.56 4.24
N GLU A 299 13.71 14.06 5.45
CA GLU A 299 14.52 12.87 5.74
C GLU A 299 13.86 12.02 6.83
N TRP A 300 14.17 10.72 6.88
CA TRP A 300 13.79 9.80 7.94
C TRP A 300 14.99 8.96 8.35
N ARG A 301 15.26 8.88 9.66
CA ARG A 301 16.28 8.01 10.26
C ARG A 301 15.62 6.86 11.00
N VAL A 302 16.15 5.66 10.83
CA VAL A 302 15.66 4.43 11.48
C VAL A 302 16.80 3.45 11.67
N SER A 303 16.88 2.78 12.83
CA SER A 303 17.87 1.72 13.02
C SER A 303 17.53 0.51 12.12
N ILE A 304 18.55 -0.18 11.59
CA ILE A 304 18.35 -1.33 10.70
C ILE A 304 17.56 -2.45 11.42
N ALA A 305 17.67 -2.57 12.74
CA ALA A 305 16.85 -3.47 13.55
C ALA A 305 15.35 -3.10 13.54
N THR A 306 15.00 -1.84 13.74
CA THR A 306 13.60 -1.36 13.67
C THR A 306 13.06 -1.45 12.25
N LEU A 307 13.89 -1.16 11.24
CA LEU A 307 13.55 -1.29 9.83
C LEU A 307 13.26 -2.75 9.45
N ALA A 308 14.10 -3.69 9.91
CA ALA A 308 13.86 -5.12 9.72
C ALA A 308 12.50 -5.52 10.33
N LYS A 309 12.22 -5.08 11.56
CA LYS A 309 10.93 -5.33 12.24
C LYS A 309 9.74 -4.76 11.46
N LYS A 310 9.76 -3.48 11.05
CA LYS A 310 8.68 -2.86 10.24
C LYS A 310 8.53 -3.46 8.83
N SER A 311 9.60 -4.04 8.28
CA SER A 311 9.55 -4.68 6.97
C SER A 311 8.86 -6.05 6.97
N GLY A 312 8.74 -6.72 8.12
CA GLY A 312 8.25 -8.10 8.20
C GLY A 312 9.24 -9.15 7.68
N SER A 313 10.48 -8.78 7.39
CA SER A 313 11.50 -9.68 6.85
C SER A 313 11.82 -10.83 7.81
N ALA A 314 11.81 -12.05 7.29
CA ALA A 314 12.25 -13.25 8.01
C ALA A 314 13.77 -13.48 7.94
N SER A 315 14.52 -12.63 7.23
CA SER A 315 15.98 -12.78 7.09
C SER A 315 16.72 -12.42 8.37
N PRO A 316 17.75 -13.19 8.79
CA PRO A 316 18.60 -12.81 9.92
C PRO A 316 19.20 -11.41 9.73
N LEU A 317 19.32 -10.61 10.79
CA LEU A 317 19.67 -9.19 10.70
C LEU A 317 20.99 -8.90 9.96
N ARG A 318 21.98 -9.80 10.03
CA ARG A 318 23.22 -9.74 9.23
C ARG A 318 22.97 -9.82 7.72
N VAL A 319 22.02 -10.64 7.29
CA VAL A 319 21.60 -10.76 5.88
C VAL A 319 20.79 -9.55 5.49
N PHE A 320 19.89 -9.08 6.35
CA PHE A 320 19.09 -7.87 6.11
C PHE A 320 19.97 -6.63 5.89
N ARG A 321 21.00 -6.41 6.72
CA ARG A 321 22.03 -5.36 6.50
C ARG A 321 22.66 -5.45 5.11
N LYS A 322 23.05 -6.65 4.65
CA LYS A 322 23.58 -6.84 3.30
C LYS A 322 22.54 -6.44 2.23
N MET A 323 21.29 -6.87 2.37
CA MET A 323 20.23 -6.54 1.41
C MET A 323 19.94 -5.03 1.34
N ILE A 324 20.07 -4.30 2.46
CA ILE A 324 19.97 -2.84 2.48
C ILE A 324 21.18 -2.19 1.79
N ARG A 325 22.41 -2.67 2.03
CA ARG A 325 23.63 -2.19 1.33
C ARG A 325 23.59 -2.45 -0.17
N ASP A 326 23.11 -3.63 -0.58
CA ASP A 326 22.89 -3.98 -1.98
C ASP A 326 21.86 -3.02 -2.64
N MET A 327 20.85 -2.58 -1.87
CA MET A 327 19.82 -1.64 -2.31
C MET A 327 20.33 -0.19 -2.38
N ILE A 328 21.17 0.24 -1.41
CA ILE A 328 21.89 1.52 -1.42
C ILE A 328 22.78 1.59 -2.68
N GLY A 329 23.62 0.58 -2.90
CA GLY A 329 24.53 0.53 -4.05
C GLY A 329 23.83 0.46 -5.40
N ALA A 330 22.69 -0.24 -5.49
CA ALA A 330 21.85 -0.24 -6.69
C ALA A 330 21.13 1.10 -6.93
N ASN A 331 20.95 1.92 -5.89
CA ASN A 331 20.39 3.28 -5.93
C ASN A 331 19.07 3.40 -6.74
N ALA A 332 18.22 2.38 -6.69
CA ALA A 332 17.12 2.17 -7.64
C ALA A 332 15.72 2.57 -7.13
N LEU A 333 15.57 3.05 -5.88
CA LEU A 333 14.25 3.41 -5.34
C LEU A 333 13.72 4.72 -5.97
N PRO A 334 12.53 4.72 -6.61
CA PRO A 334 11.93 5.94 -7.15
C PRO A 334 11.80 7.02 -6.08
N GLY A 335 12.18 8.26 -6.38
CA GLY A 335 12.00 9.40 -5.47
C GLY A 335 12.82 9.39 -4.16
N TYR A 336 13.52 8.31 -3.79
CA TYR A 336 14.23 8.19 -2.50
C TYR A 336 15.69 7.75 -2.64
N LEU A 337 16.58 8.46 -1.95
CA LEU A 337 17.97 8.06 -1.69
C LEU A 337 18.04 7.32 -0.35
N LEU A 338 18.98 6.40 -0.24
CA LEU A 338 19.26 5.61 0.95
C LEU A 338 20.75 5.76 1.31
N ALA A 339 21.05 6.01 2.59
CA ALA A 339 22.42 6.09 3.09
C ALA A 339 22.55 5.41 4.46
N GLU A 340 23.64 4.67 4.68
CA GLU A 340 23.94 4.08 5.98
C GLU A 340 24.76 5.08 6.82
N GLU A 341 24.21 5.49 7.96
CA GLU A 341 24.84 6.38 8.93
C GLU A 341 25.49 5.57 10.07
N PRO A 342 26.50 6.11 10.78
CA PRO A 342 27.08 5.46 11.96
C PRO A 342 26.02 5.08 13.00
N GLY A 343 26.20 3.92 13.64
CA GLY A 343 25.26 3.40 14.65
C GLY A 343 24.19 2.44 14.12
N ASP A 344 24.41 1.82 12.93
CA ASP A 344 23.45 0.89 12.30
C ASP A 344 22.11 1.58 11.96
N ILE A 345 22.21 2.80 11.43
CA ILE A 345 21.09 3.68 11.05
C ILE A 345 20.98 3.73 9.51
N LEU A 346 19.76 3.58 9.00
CA LEU A 346 19.41 3.98 7.63
C LEU A 346 18.85 5.40 7.67
N CYS A 347 19.45 6.28 6.89
CA CYS A 347 18.89 7.58 6.54
C CYS A 347 18.25 7.50 5.15
N VAL A 348 17.03 8.03 5.04
CA VAL A 348 16.20 8.00 3.84
C VAL A 348 15.82 9.43 3.49
N THR A 349 16.30 9.94 2.36
CA THR A 349 16.03 11.31 1.89
C THR A 349 15.31 11.31 0.55
N ARG A 350 14.60 12.39 0.21
CA ARG A 350 13.99 12.52 -1.13
C ARG A 350 15.08 12.83 -2.19
N ARG A 351 15.03 12.15 -3.34
CA ARG A 351 15.83 12.47 -4.54
C ARG A 351 15.48 13.83 -5.10
N GLU A 352 14.18 14.11 -5.15
CA GLU A 352 13.68 15.45 -5.40
C GLU A 352 13.99 16.26 -4.15
N ALA A 353 15.04 17.08 -4.25
CA ALA A 353 15.24 18.16 -3.31
C ALA A 353 13.93 18.93 -3.18
N VAL A 354 13.54 19.23 -1.94
CA VAL A 354 12.75 20.44 -1.71
C VAL A 354 13.63 21.56 -2.22
N LEU A 355 13.32 22.08 -3.41
CA LEU A 355 14.02 23.22 -3.98
C LEU A 355 13.95 24.33 -2.94
N ALA A 356 15.11 24.72 -2.40
CA ALA A 356 15.18 25.70 -1.32
C ALA A 356 14.36 26.94 -1.72
N PRO A 357 13.50 27.51 -0.85
CA PRO A 357 12.55 28.54 -1.25
C PRO A 357 13.22 29.66 -2.07
N GLY A 358 12.86 29.76 -3.35
CA GLY A 358 13.49 30.65 -4.34
C GLY A 358 14.27 29.95 -5.48
N LEU A 359 14.58 28.65 -5.39
CA LEU A 359 15.29 27.91 -6.44
C LEU A 359 14.38 27.33 -7.54
N ALA A 360 13.08 27.20 -7.25
CA ALA A 360 12.07 26.76 -8.23
C ALA A 360 11.59 27.95 -9.09
N PRO A 361 11.19 27.74 -10.36
CA PRO A 361 10.54 28.77 -11.16
C PRO A 361 9.25 29.25 -10.48
N ALA A 362 9.30 30.46 -9.92
CA ALA A 362 8.15 31.11 -9.29
C ALA A 362 7.11 31.53 -10.34
N LEU A 363 5.83 31.38 -10.00
CA LEU A 363 4.69 31.71 -10.85
C LEU A 363 3.87 32.81 -10.18
N ARG A 364 3.28 33.70 -10.98
CA ARG A 364 2.39 34.76 -10.46
C ARG A 364 1.00 34.21 -10.18
N GLU A 365 0.33 34.73 -9.15
CA GLU A 365 -1.02 34.27 -8.76
C GLU A 365 -2.03 34.37 -9.92
N ALA A 366 -1.99 35.45 -10.71
CA ALA A 366 -2.81 35.60 -11.92
C ALA A 366 -2.60 34.50 -12.98
N THR A 367 -1.46 33.82 -12.97
CA THR A 367 -1.19 32.63 -13.80
C THR A 367 -1.86 31.40 -13.21
N LEU A 368 -1.86 31.27 -11.87
CA LEU A 368 -2.55 30.18 -11.18
C LEU A 368 -4.07 30.32 -11.32
N GLU A 369 -4.62 31.53 -11.20
CA GLU A 369 -6.02 31.86 -11.48
C GLU A 369 -6.42 31.50 -12.92
N ARG A 370 -5.59 31.85 -13.92
CA ARG A 370 -5.81 31.44 -15.31
C ARG A 370 -5.83 29.91 -15.46
N VAL A 371 -4.99 29.17 -14.73
CA VAL A 371 -5.03 27.69 -14.75
C VAL A 371 -6.25 27.13 -13.99
N ARG A 372 -6.71 27.75 -12.89
CA ARG A 372 -7.98 27.39 -12.22
C ARG A 372 -9.18 27.53 -13.17
N ALA A 373 -9.17 28.53 -14.05
CA ALA A 373 -10.19 28.74 -15.08
C ALA A 373 -10.06 27.76 -16.28
N LEU A 374 -8.84 27.44 -16.71
CA LEU A 374 -8.58 26.51 -17.82
C LEU A 374 -8.79 25.03 -17.44
N MET A 375 -8.59 24.66 -16.17
CA MET A 375 -8.78 23.30 -15.65
C MET A 375 -9.67 23.28 -14.40
N PRO A 376 -10.98 23.51 -14.53
CA PRO A 376 -11.91 23.46 -13.40
C PRO A 376 -11.84 22.13 -12.64
N GLY A 377 -11.81 22.18 -11.31
CA GLY A 377 -11.74 21.00 -10.45
C GLY A 377 -10.35 20.39 -10.24
N TRP A 378 -9.31 20.86 -10.94
CA TRP A 378 -7.94 20.39 -10.71
C TRP A 378 -7.21 21.18 -9.61
N ASP A 379 -6.42 20.50 -8.80
CA ASP A 379 -5.51 21.14 -7.84
C ASP A 379 -4.34 21.80 -8.59
N VAL A 380 -4.40 23.13 -8.68
CA VAL A 380 -3.39 23.94 -9.37
C VAL A 380 -2.04 23.93 -8.65
N HIS A 381 -2.00 23.76 -7.32
CA HIS A 381 -0.72 23.65 -6.60
C HIS A 381 -0.07 22.28 -6.85
N ALA A 382 -0.86 21.20 -6.99
CA ALA A 382 -0.37 19.91 -7.45
C ALA A 382 0.14 19.97 -8.91
N LEU A 383 -0.55 20.68 -9.81
CA LEU A 383 -0.10 20.90 -11.19
C LEU A 383 1.21 21.71 -11.27
N VAL A 384 1.36 22.74 -10.42
CA VAL A 384 2.62 23.50 -10.28
C VAL A 384 3.76 22.59 -9.80
N ALA A 385 3.53 21.76 -8.78
CA ALA A 385 4.53 20.83 -8.28
C ALA A 385 4.93 19.80 -9.36
N GLU A 386 3.97 19.24 -10.10
CA GLU A 386 4.25 18.30 -11.19
C GLU A 386 5.07 18.95 -12.33
N TRP A 387 4.74 20.19 -12.70
CA TRP A 387 5.50 20.96 -13.68
C TRP A 387 6.91 21.31 -13.21
N GLN A 388 7.09 21.74 -11.95
CA GLN A 388 8.40 22.03 -11.38
C GLN A 388 9.27 20.77 -11.29
N SER A 389 8.70 19.61 -10.93
CA SER A 389 9.41 18.31 -10.99
C SER A 389 9.74 17.89 -12.43
N PHE A 390 8.89 18.19 -13.41
CA PHE A 390 9.19 18.00 -14.84
C PHE A 390 10.34 18.90 -15.33
N TRP A 391 10.33 20.19 -14.97
CA TRP A 391 11.39 21.15 -15.29
C TRP A 391 12.73 20.75 -14.65
N ASN A 392 12.72 20.33 -13.38
CA ASN A 392 13.91 19.84 -12.69
C ASN A 392 14.49 18.60 -13.39
N ARG A 393 13.64 17.59 -13.67
CA ARG A 393 14.02 16.33 -14.34
C ARG A 393 14.48 16.51 -15.79
N THR A 394 14.09 17.59 -16.47
CA THR A 394 14.55 17.93 -17.84
C THR A 394 15.86 18.73 -17.87
N GLY A 395 16.59 18.80 -16.74
CA GLY A 395 17.91 19.43 -16.66
C GLY A 395 17.86 20.93 -16.37
N GLN A 396 16.78 21.41 -15.74
CA GLN A 396 16.58 22.82 -15.37
C GLN A 396 16.78 23.81 -16.54
N PRO A 397 16.14 23.59 -17.71
CA PRO A 397 16.36 24.43 -18.90
C PRO A 397 16.01 25.89 -18.61
N ARG A 398 16.91 26.82 -18.99
CA ARG A 398 16.80 28.25 -18.66
C ARG A 398 15.55 28.87 -19.27
N LEU A 399 14.53 29.08 -18.45
CA LEU A 399 13.26 29.69 -18.86
C LEU A 399 13.42 31.19 -19.10
N ARG A 400 12.81 31.71 -20.17
CA ARG A 400 12.65 33.17 -20.39
C ARG A 400 11.50 33.77 -19.58
N SER A 401 10.48 32.95 -19.27
CA SER A 401 9.37 33.25 -18.37
C SER A 401 8.89 31.93 -17.78
N ALA A 402 8.69 31.88 -16.46
CA ALA A 402 8.12 30.71 -15.78
C ALA A 402 6.64 30.55 -16.16
N ASP A 403 5.86 31.64 -16.09
CA ASP A 403 4.42 31.62 -16.36
C ASP A 403 4.09 31.08 -17.76
N ALA A 404 4.80 31.57 -18.79
CA ALA A 404 4.56 31.14 -20.17
C ALA A 404 4.94 29.66 -20.41
N ALA A 405 6.00 29.19 -19.75
CA ALA A 405 6.45 27.80 -19.83
C ALA A 405 5.54 26.83 -19.05
N PHE A 406 4.86 27.31 -18.00
CA PHE A 406 3.82 26.57 -17.29
C PHE A 406 2.51 26.53 -18.07
N LEU A 407 2.02 27.68 -18.55
CA LEU A 407 0.81 27.75 -19.38
C LEU A 407 0.94 26.88 -20.64
N GLY A 408 2.06 26.99 -21.38
CA GLY A 408 2.34 26.13 -22.52
C GLY A 408 2.63 24.65 -22.19
N TRP A 409 2.69 24.26 -20.90
CA TRP A 409 2.69 22.86 -20.47
C TRP A 409 1.27 22.39 -20.13
N ILE A 410 0.48 23.24 -19.47
CA ILE A 410 -0.96 23.03 -19.21
C ILE A 410 -1.75 22.92 -20.52
N GLU A 411 -1.55 23.83 -21.48
CA GLU A 411 -2.26 23.84 -22.77
C GLU A 411 -2.02 22.54 -23.57
N ARG A 412 -0.81 21.98 -23.51
CA ARG A 412 -0.50 20.65 -24.11
C ARG A 412 -1.09 19.46 -23.34
N ARG A 413 -1.46 19.65 -22.07
CA ARG A 413 -2.10 18.63 -21.21
C ARG A 413 -3.63 18.71 -21.23
N ALA A 414 -4.19 19.84 -21.68
CA ALA A 414 -5.63 20.03 -21.88
C ALA A 414 -6.07 19.66 -23.32
N ALA A 415 -5.12 19.44 -24.23
CA ALA A 415 -5.35 19.13 -25.65
C ALA A 415 -5.16 17.63 -26.00
N GLY A 416 -5.06 16.75 -24.99
CA GLY A 416 -4.90 15.30 -25.14
C GLY A 416 -5.37 14.56 -23.89
#